data_AF-A0A9P8A8C7-F1
#
_entry.id   AF-A0A9P8A8C7-F1
#
_cell.length_a   1.000
_cell.length_b   1.000
_cell.length_c   1.000
_cell.angle_alpha   90.00
_cell.angle_beta   90.00
_cell.angle_gamma   90.00
#
_symmetry.space_group_name_H-M   'P 1'
#
loop_
_entity.id
_entity.type
_entity.pdbx_description
1 polymer ?
#
loop_
_entity_poly.entity_id
_entity_poly.type
_entity_poly.pdbx_seq_one_letter_code
_entity_poly.pdbx_strand_id
1 'polypeptide(L)'
;MSPASESNVVFKKRTILISLFFVPLTHSPTLLASNSVIYFQMSLNLDTLRLQIDSLDRKLITLLNERAQVSLDIGAAKKQAMDPEEEDNTHVYIPGREKQVFEKVTRLNPGPMAPESLCAIYREIMSASIALQKEVMVAYLGPVGSFSHEASTKRFGDSVQYASQGSISDVFEAVERGRCQYGIVPFENSIAGSVVPTLDKFVKSKVKIRAEIYLPVHHSLLSNSNTDAVRRVYSHPVALAQCQTFLNDKLKGIELVPCSSTSEAAQIAAKEKHAAAVCNSVCAEIYGLDILHADIEDQHDNTTRFFIISDAWDGPTGNDKALLMFTVDHRLPGALCDALKVFKDYSLNLTKIDSRPSLLRPWHYVFFVECAGIHGDSKTMSDVTAELGKFCLDVKIVGTYADQRPQDSN
;
A
#
# COMPACT_ATOMS: atom_id res chain seq x y z
N MET A 1 20.14 54.09 -19.47
CA MET A 1 21.14 53.84 -18.42
C MET A 1 20.83 52.49 -17.77
N SER A 2 21.54 51.46 -18.24
CA SER A 2 21.86 50.21 -17.52
C SER A 2 22.91 50.55 -16.43
N PRO A 3 23.18 49.79 -15.33
CA PRO A 3 23.26 48.31 -15.19
C PRO A 3 22.50 47.72 -13.97
N ALA A 4 22.00 46.48 -14.01
CA ALA A 4 22.68 45.19 -13.86
C ALA A 4 23.49 45.06 -12.54
N SER A 5 22.97 44.31 -11.57
CA SER A 5 23.72 43.85 -10.39
C SER A 5 23.52 42.34 -10.21
N GLU A 6 24.46 41.59 -10.78
CA GLU A 6 24.81 40.23 -10.40
C GLU A 6 25.43 40.23 -8.99
N SER A 7 25.06 39.29 -8.13
CA SER A 7 25.83 38.99 -6.92
C SER A 7 25.96 37.47 -6.73
N ASN A 8 27.05 36.99 -7.33
CA ASN A 8 27.86 35.81 -7.07
C ASN A 8 27.54 34.96 -5.82
N VAL A 9 27.13 33.71 -6.07
CA VAL A 9 27.24 32.60 -5.12
C VAL A 9 28.67 32.06 -5.16
N VAL A 10 29.39 32.24 -4.07
CA VAL A 10 30.77 31.79 -3.86
C VAL A 10 30.78 30.29 -3.56
N PHE A 11 31.19 29.47 -4.53
CA PHE A 11 31.58 28.07 -4.29
C PHE A 11 32.97 28.03 -3.63
N LYS A 12 33.03 27.63 -2.35
CA LYS A 12 34.28 27.31 -1.64
C LYS A 12 34.97 26.10 -2.30
N LYS A 13 35.94 26.34 -3.18
CA LYS A 13 36.97 25.35 -3.52
C LYS A 13 37.95 25.23 -2.35
N ARG A 14 38.03 24.06 -1.71
CA ARG A 14 39.11 23.71 -0.78
C ARG A 14 40.39 23.49 -1.58
N THR A 15 41.29 24.45 -1.55
CA THR A 15 42.68 24.32 -2.01
C THR A 15 43.50 23.68 -0.88
N ILE A 16 43.99 22.47 -1.08
CA ILE A 16 44.99 21.87 -0.18
C ILE A 16 46.36 22.36 -0.64
N LEU A 17 46.99 23.22 0.15
CA LEU A 17 48.42 23.56 0.02
C LEU A 17 49.26 22.35 0.45
N ILE A 18 50.08 21.82 -0.45
CA ILE A 18 51.19 20.93 -0.10
C ILE A 18 52.45 21.79 -0.04
N SER A 19 52.97 21.96 1.16
CA SER A 19 54.25 22.62 1.46
C SER A 19 55.42 21.72 1.01
N LEU A 20 56.17 22.19 0.01
CA LEU A 20 57.46 21.62 -0.41
C LEU A 20 58.57 22.04 0.57
N PHE A 21 59.11 21.09 1.33
CA PHE A 21 60.43 21.23 1.95
C PHE A 21 61.50 20.67 1.00
N PHE A 22 62.46 21.51 0.65
CA PHE A 22 63.68 21.18 -0.10
C PHE A 22 64.67 20.43 0.82
N VAL A 23 65.11 19.25 0.43
CA VAL A 23 66.35 18.60 0.92
C VAL A 23 67.05 17.98 -0.30
N PRO A 24 68.37 18.19 -0.49
CA PRO A 24 69.05 17.82 -1.73
C PRO A 24 69.41 16.32 -1.80
N LEU A 25 69.40 15.82 -3.03
CA LEU A 25 69.72 14.46 -3.46
C LEU A 25 71.19 14.07 -3.22
N THR A 26 71.41 12.82 -2.77
CA THR A 26 72.50 11.96 -3.28
C THR A 26 72.05 10.49 -3.40
N HIS A 27 72.04 10.01 -4.65
CA HIS A 27 72.16 8.62 -5.14
C HIS A 27 71.16 7.51 -4.76
N SER A 28 70.23 7.18 -5.67
CA SER A 28 70.29 6.02 -6.59
C SER A 28 68.91 5.76 -7.25
N PRO A 29 68.83 5.25 -8.50
CA PRO A 29 67.62 5.28 -9.30
C PRO A 29 66.87 3.94 -9.22
N THR A 30 65.61 3.94 -8.82
CA THR A 30 64.61 2.93 -9.22
C THR A 30 63.23 3.31 -8.66
N LEU A 31 62.19 3.09 -9.46
CA LEU A 31 60.76 3.11 -9.08
C LEU A 31 60.05 4.47 -8.96
N LEU A 32 59.92 5.21 -10.07
CA LEU A 32 58.85 6.22 -10.21
C LEU A 32 58.24 6.21 -11.62
N ALA A 33 57.78 5.04 -12.09
CA ALA A 33 57.00 4.92 -13.33
C ALA A 33 55.72 4.07 -13.21
N SER A 34 55.36 3.63 -12.00
CA SER A 34 54.25 2.69 -11.81
C SER A 34 52.97 3.32 -11.25
N ASN A 35 53.04 4.38 -10.43
CA ASN A 35 51.84 4.90 -9.75
C ASN A 35 50.97 5.84 -10.60
N SER A 36 51.53 6.55 -11.57
CA SER A 36 50.77 7.43 -12.48
C SER A 36 50.01 6.65 -13.56
N VAL A 37 50.52 5.47 -13.97
CA VAL A 37 49.86 4.60 -14.95
C VAL A 37 48.68 3.85 -14.33
N ILE A 38 48.78 3.46 -13.05
CA ILE A 38 47.71 2.73 -12.34
C ILE A 38 46.50 3.63 -12.08
N TYR A 39 46.70 4.88 -11.66
CA TYR A 39 45.59 5.85 -11.50
C TYR A 39 44.92 6.22 -12.83
N PHE A 40 45.69 6.29 -13.93
CA PHE A 40 45.14 6.56 -15.26
C PHE A 40 44.35 5.35 -15.80
N GLN A 41 44.83 4.11 -15.62
CA GLN A 41 44.10 2.89 -15.98
C GLN A 41 42.82 2.65 -15.16
N MET A 42 42.79 3.03 -13.88
CA MET A 42 41.57 2.91 -13.05
C MET A 42 40.51 3.95 -13.42
N SER A 43 40.90 5.17 -13.84
CA SER A 43 39.96 6.19 -14.31
C SER A 43 39.24 5.80 -15.60
N LEU A 44 39.96 5.15 -16.54
CA LEU A 44 39.34 4.62 -17.77
C LEU A 44 38.33 3.49 -17.51
N ASN A 45 38.43 2.75 -16.40
CA ASN A 45 37.49 1.66 -16.08
C ASN A 45 36.14 2.19 -15.56
N LEU A 46 36.17 3.20 -14.69
CA LEU A 46 34.93 3.81 -14.19
C LEU A 46 34.16 4.55 -15.28
N ASP A 47 34.85 5.32 -16.12
CA ASP A 47 34.18 6.10 -17.16
C ASP A 47 33.63 5.19 -18.29
N THR A 48 34.31 4.08 -18.60
CA THR A 48 33.76 3.09 -19.55
C THR A 48 32.54 2.37 -18.98
N LEU A 49 32.53 2.00 -17.70
CA LEU A 49 31.35 1.43 -17.05
C LEU A 49 30.18 2.42 -17.00
N ARG A 50 30.45 3.72 -16.77
CA ARG A 50 29.42 4.78 -16.84
C ARG A 50 28.81 4.90 -18.24
N LEU A 51 29.63 4.89 -19.29
CA LEU A 51 29.14 4.91 -20.67
C LEU A 51 28.31 3.65 -21.01
N GLN A 52 28.66 2.50 -20.42
CA GLN A 52 27.85 1.29 -20.53
C GLN A 52 26.50 1.45 -19.84
N ILE A 53 26.44 2.05 -18.64
CA ILE A 53 25.19 2.39 -17.95
C ILE A 53 24.36 3.34 -18.82
N ASP A 54 24.92 4.42 -19.34
CA ASP A 54 24.20 5.38 -20.20
C ASP A 54 23.58 4.69 -21.44
N SER A 55 24.29 3.72 -22.02
CA SER A 55 23.81 2.92 -23.16
C SER A 55 22.65 2.00 -22.77
N LEU A 56 22.72 1.38 -21.58
CA LEU A 56 21.63 0.57 -21.03
C LEU A 56 20.41 1.44 -20.69
N ASP A 57 20.61 2.61 -20.09
CA ASP A 57 19.55 3.55 -19.74
C ASP A 57 18.77 4.02 -20.97
N ARG A 58 19.46 4.31 -22.09
CA ARG A 58 18.80 4.61 -23.37
C ARG A 58 17.89 3.47 -23.82
N LYS A 59 18.34 2.22 -23.71
CA LYS A 59 17.52 1.04 -24.06
C LYS A 59 16.35 0.88 -23.10
N LEU A 60 16.54 1.11 -21.81
CA LEU A 60 15.47 1.07 -20.81
C LEU A 60 14.40 2.11 -21.14
N ILE A 61 14.78 3.35 -21.44
CA ILE A 61 13.84 4.40 -21.83
C ILE A 61 13.04 4.00 -23.08
N THR A 62 13.69 3.45 -24.10
CA THR A 62 12.98 2.96 -25.31
C THR A 62 11.97 1.86 -24.95
N LEU A 63 12.39 0.85 -24.19
CA LEU A 63 11.51 -0.27 -23.81
C LEU A 63 10.35 0.17 -22.91
N LEU A 64 10.58 1.14 -22.01
CA LEU A 64 9.54 1.72 -21.17
C LEU A 64 8.49 2.46 -22.02
N ASN A 65 8.91 3.24 -23.00
CA ASN A 65 8.01 3.94 -23.91
C ASN A 65 7.24 2.97 -24.81
N GLU A 66 7.89 1.94 -25.35
CA GLU A 66 7.22 0.89 -26.13
C GLU A 66 6.14 0.18 -25.29
N ARG A 67 6.46 -0.17 -24.04
CA ARG A 67 5.50 -0.77 -23.11
C ARG A 67 4.35 0.18 -22.77
N ALA A 68 4.63 1.46 -22.58
CA ALA A 68 3.61 2.48 -22.34
C ALA A 68 2.66 2.63 -23.53
N GLN A 69 3.18 2.62 -24.76
CA GLN A 69 2.36 2.64 -25.98
C GLN A 69 1.43 1.42 -26.06
N VAL A 70 1.94 0.22 -25.83
CA VAL A 70 1.10 -0.99 -25.77
C VAL A 70 0.03 -0.88 -24.69
N SER A 71 0.33 -0.22 -23.57
CA SER A 71 -0.67 0.00 -22.51
C SER A 71 -1.78 0.95 -22.94
N LEU A 72 -1.45 2.01 -23.69
CA LEU A 72 -2.42 2.91 -24.32
C LEU A 72 -3.29 2.18 -25.36
N ASP A 73 -2.67 1.35 -26.20
CA ASP A 73 -3.37 0.57 -27.23
C ASP A 73 -4.35 -0.42 -26.61
N ILE A 74 -3.97 -1.08 -25.51
CA ILE A 74 -4.88 -1.94 -24.72
C ILE A 74 -6.05 -1.12 -24.16
N GLY A 75 -5.77 0.07 -23.64
CA GLY A 75 -6.80 0.99 -23.15
C GLY A 75 -7.79 1.39 -24.26
N ALA A 76 -7.30 1.70 -25.46
CA ALA A 76 -8.12 2.04 -26.62
C ALA A 76 -8.95 0.84 -27.10
N ALA A 77 -8.36 -0.36 -27.17
CA ALA A 77 -9.06 -1.57 -27.57
C ALA A 77 -10.20 -1.94 -26.61
N LYS A 78 -10.01 -1.74 -25.29
CA LYS A 78 -11.06 -1.94 -24.30
C LYS A 78 -12.23 -0.97 -24.49
N LYS A 79 -11.94 0.31 -24.76
CA LYS A 79 -12.99 1.31 -25.05
C LYS A 79 -13.80 0.96 -26.29
N GLN A 80 -13.14 0.48 -27.36
CA GLN A 80 -13.81 0.11 -28.61
C GLN A 80 -14.66 -1.16 -28.51
N ALA A 81 -14.34 -2.05 -27.56
CA ALA A 81 -15.06 -3.30 -27.35
C ALA A 81 -16.27 -3.16 -26.41
N MET A 82 -16.53 -1.97 -25.86
CA MET A 82 -17.61 -1.71 -24.89
C MET A 82 -18.69 -0.82 -25.50
N ASP A 83 -19.91 -0.92 -24.95
CA ASP A 83 -21.03 -0.07 -25.35
C ASP A 83 -20.78 1.40 -24.94
N PRO A 84 -21.22 2.39 -25.75
CA PRO A 84 -21.00 3.82 -25.50
C PRO A 84 -21.54 4.34 -24.15
N GLU A 85 -22.49 3.63 -23.54
CA GLU A 85 -23.07 4.00 -22.23
C GLU A 85 -22.18 3.62 -21.02
N GLU A 86 -21.14 2.79 -21.21
CA GLU A 86 -20.19 2.39 -20.15
C GLU A 86 -18.83 3.12 -20.21
N GLU A 87 -18.68 4.11 -21.10
CA GLU A 87 -17.41 4.83 -21.34
C GLU A 87 -16.83 5.54 -20.10
N ASP A 88 -17.67 6.00 -19.16
CA ASP A 88 -17.17 6.74 -17.99
C ASP A 88 -16.70 5.81 -16.85
N ASN A 89 -17.16 4.55 -16.84
CA ASN A 89 -16.85 3.57 -15.80
C ASN A 89 -15.69 2.63 -16.17
N THR A 90 -14.93 2.93 -17.23
CA THR A 90 -13.83 2.07 -17.65
C THR A 90 -12.71 2.07 -16.60
N HIS A 91 -12.57 0.94 -15.92
CA HIS A 91 -11.49 0.75 -14.96
C HIS A 91 -10.18 0.40 -15.66
N VAL A 92 -9.24 1.35 -15.61
CA VAL A 92 -7.90 1.19 -16.17
C VAL A 92 -7.07 0.19 -15.36
N TYR A 93 -7.24 0.17 -14.03
CA TYR A 93 -6.49 -0.71 -13.13
C TYR A 93 -7.27 -1.98 -12.76
N ILE A 94 -6.61 -3.13 -12.94
CA ILE A 94 -7.13 -4.45 -12.60
C ILE A 94 -6.16 -5.06 -11.59
N PRO A 95 -6.47 -5.02 -10.29
CA PRO A 95 -5.61 -5.54 -9.23
C PRO A 95 -5.09 -6.98 -9.46
N GLY A 96 -5.94 -7.90 -9.95
CA GLY A 96 -5.56 -9.30 -10.18
C GLY A 96 -4.42 -9.49 -11.19
N ARG A 97 -4.27 -8.58 -12.15
CA ARG A 97 -3.21 -8.65 -13.16
C ARG A 97 -1.83 -8.29 -12.60
N GLU A 98 -1.79 -7.51 -11.52
CA GLU A 98 -0.53 -7.10 -10.89
C GLU A 98 0.23 -8.29 -10.28
N LYS A 99 -0.45 -9.17 -9.53
CA LYS A 99 0.16 -10.38 -8.97
C LYS A 99 0.78 -11.24 -10.07
N GLN A 100 0.07 -11.44 -11.17
CA GLN A 100 0.58 -12.19 -12.33
C GLN A 100 1.82 -11.53 -12.95
N VAL A 101 1.88 -10.20 -13.00
CA VAL A 101 3.06 -9.46 -13.46
C VAL A 101 4.22 -9.68 -12.50
N PHE A 102 4.03 -9.53 -11.19
CA PHE A 102 5.09 -9.72 -10.20
C PHE A 102 5.63 -11.16 -10.19
N GLU A 103 4.76 -12.16 -10.20
CA GLU A 103 5.18 -13.58 -10.30
C GLU A 103 5.97 -13.85 -11.60
N LYS A 104 5.53 -13.29 -12.73
CA LYS A 104 6.24 -13.42 -14.01
C LYS A 104 7.60 -12.75 -13.96
N VAL A 105 7.68 -11.53 -13.44
CA VAL A 105 8.90 -10.73 -13.38
C VAL A 105 9.94 -11.38 -12.47
N THR A 106 9.52 -11.86 -11.29
CA THR A 106 10.39 -12.60 -10.37
C THR A 106 10.91 -13.89 -11.00
N ARG A 107 10.06 -14.66 -11.69
CA ARG A 107 10.48 -15.88 -12.40
C ARG A 107 11.47 -15.60 -13.55
N LEU A 108 11.36 -14.45 -14.20
CA LEU A 108 12.23 -14.04 -15.30
C LEU A 108 13.52 -13.36 -14.86
N ASN A 109 13.80 -13.25 -13.55
CA ASN A 109 14.95 -12.54 -13.02
C ASN A 109 16.12 -13.49 -12.64
N PRO A 110 17.08 -13.77 -13.56
CA PRO A 110 18.34 -14.43 -13.20
C PRO A 110 19.41 -13.44 -12.70
N GLY A 111 19.05 -12.15 -12.58
CA GLY A 111 19.98 -11.06 -12.37
C GLY A 111 20.34 -10.82 -10.91
N PRO A 112 21.26 -9.88 -10.65
CA PRO A 112 21.74 -9.57 -9.30
C PRO A 112 20.73 -8.78 -8.46
N MET A 113 19.60 -8.33 -9.04
CA MET A 113 18.59 -7.58 -8.32
C MET A 113 17.72 -8.51 -7.48
N ALA A 114 17.48 -8.14 -6.22
CA ALA A 114 16.52 -8.83 -5.37
C ALA A 114 15.09 -8.76 -5.97
N PRO A 115 14.28 -9.83 -5.86
CA PRO A 115 12.90 -9.86 -6.36
C PRO A 115 12.03 -8.68 -5.88
N GLU A 116 12.21 -8.26 -4.64
CA GLU A 116 11.45 -7.19 -4.00
C GLU A 116 11.70 -5.84 -4.70
N SER A 117 12.97 -5.54 -4.99
CA SER A 117 13.37 -4.33 -5.71
C SER A 117 12.79 -4.30 -7.12
N LEU A 118 12.76 -5.45 -7.80
CA LEU A 118 12.22 -5.53 -9.16
C LEU A 118 10.69 -5.36 -9.17
N CYS A 119 9.99 -5.91 -8.17
CA CYS A 119 8.55 -5.70 -7.98
C CYS A 119 8.23 -4.22 -7.73
N ALA A 120 9.04 -3.52 -6.90
CA ALA A 120 8.87 -2.09 -6.65
C ALA A 120 9.02 -1.25 -7.93
N ILE A 121 10.02 -1.55 -8.78
CA ILE A 121 10.20 -0.88 -10.07
C ILE A 121 8.99 -1.14 -10.98
N TYR A 122 8.54 -2.39 -11.08
CA TYR A 122 7.39 -2.73 -11.91
C TYR A 122 6.08 -2.11 -11.42
N ARG A 123 5.93 -1.90 -10.11
CA ARG A 123 4.80 -1.16 -9.55
C ARG A 123 4.79 0.28 -10.06
N GLU A 124 5.92 0.98 -10.04
CA GLU A 124 5.97 2.36 -10.56
C GLU A 124 5.78 2.42 -12.09
N ILE A 125 6.33 1.45 -12.83
CA ILE A 125 6.06 1.34 -14.27
C ILE A 125 4.56 1.14 -14.53
N MET A 126 3.89 0.31 -13.74
CA MET A 126 2.45 0.11 -13.83
C MET A 126 1.66 1.36 -13.43
N SER A 127 2.04 2.02 -12.33
CA SER A 127 1.46 3.27 -11.86
C SER A 127 1.49 4.35 -12.94
N ALA A 128 2.66 4.58 -13.56
CA ALA A 128 2.83 5.51 -14.67
C ALA A 128 1.97 5.11 -15.89
N SER A 129 1.89 3.81 -16.21
CA SER A 129 1.06 3.32 -17.33
C SER A 129 -0.44 3.51 -17.10
N ILE A 130 -0.89 3.46 -15.85
CA ILE A 130 -2.28 3.71 -15.45
C ILE A 130 -2.59 5.20 -15.59
N ALA A 131 -1.71 6.05 -15.08
CA ALA A 131 -1.84 7.51 -15.16
C ALA A 131 -1.93 8.03 -16.60
N LEU A 132 -1.27 7.36 -17.55
CA LEU A 132 -1.35 7.69 -18.98
C LEU A 132 -2.73 7.40 -19.61
N GLN A 133 -3.50 6.46 -19.07
CA GLN A 133 -4.77 6.02 -19.67
C GLN A 133 -5.99 6.78 -19.11
N LYS A 134 -5.99 7.11 -17.82
CA LYS A 134 -7.03 7.92 -17.15
C LYS A 134 -6.46 8.49 -15.84
N GLU A 135 -6.93 9.66 -15.43
CA GLU A 135 -6.70 10.13 -14.06
C GLU A 135 -7.40 9.17 -13.09
N VAL A 136 -6.61 8.44 -12.31
CA VAL A 136 -7.10 7.55 -11.26
C VAL A 136 -6.98 8.26 -9.93
N MET A 137 -8.13 8.42 -9.26
CA MET A 137 -8.23 8.97 -7.92
C MET A 137 -8.62 7.87 -6.93
N VAL A 138 -7.84 7.72 -5.86
CA VAL A 138 -8.01 6.70 -4.83
C VAL A 138 -8.36 7.38 -3.51
N ALA A 139 -9.58 7.16 -3.02
CA ALA A 139 -10.00 7.61 -1.70
C ALA A 139 -9.47 6.68 -0.61
N TYR A 140 -9.10 7.20 0.55
CA TYR A 140 -8.68 6.38 1.69
C TYR A 140 -9.04 7.04 3.02
N LEU A 141 -9.10 6.25 4.09
CA LEU A 141 -9.29 6.77 5.45
C LEU A 141 -8.04 7.52 5.91
N GLY A 142 -8.16 8.84 5.96
CA GLY A 142 -7.08 9.76 6.29
C GLY A 142 -6.63 9.72 7.77
N PRO A 143 -5.68 10.59 8.13
CA PRO A 143 -5.02 11.57 7.26
C PRO A 143 -3.85 10.97 6.47
N VAL A 144 -3.13 11.80 5.70
CA VAL A 144 -1.90 11.44 4.98
C VAL A 144 -0.90 10.81 5.95
N GLY A 145 -0.24 9.73 5.54
CA GLY A 145 0.65 8.94 6.40
C GLY A 145 -0.05 7.89 7.26
N SER A 146 -1.38 7.75 7.21
CA SER A 146 -2.07 6.66 7.92
C SER A 146 -1.71 5.29 7.35
N PHE A 147 -2.03 4.20 8.05
CA PHE A 147 -1.88 2.86 7.48
C PHE A 147 -2.75 2.67 6.22
N SER A 148 -3.90 3.35 6.12
CA SER A 148 -4.70 3.33 4.88
C SER A 148 -4.00 4.08 3.75
N HIS A 149 -3.31 5.20 4.05
CA HIS A 149 -2.47 5.90 3.08
C HIS A 149 -1.35 4.99 2.57
N GLU A 150 -0.62 4.34 3.50
CA GLU A 150 0.44 3.40 3.16
C GLU A 150 -0.05 2.21 2.33
N ALA A 151 -1.21 1.62 2.69
CA ALA A 151 -1.83 0.58 1.89
C ALA A 151 -2.16 1.08 0.46
N SER A 152 -2.60 2.33 0.34
CA SER A 152 -2.93 2.96 -0.94
C SER A 152 -1.69 3.19 -1.81
N THR A 153 -0.60 3.73 -1.25
CA THR A 153 0.65 3.99 -1.98
C THR A 153 1.37 2.70 -2.34
N LYS A 154 1.45 1.73 -1.41
CA LYS A 154 2.03 0.41 -1.70
C LYS A 154 1.32 -0.33 -2.83
N ARG A 155 0.03 -0.06 -3.03
CA ARG A 155 -0.78 -0.72 -4.05
C ARG A 155 -0.80 0.00 -5.39
N PHE A 156 -1.00 1.32 -5.41
CA PHE A 156 -1.21 2.06 -6.65
C PHE A 156 0.03 2.82 -7.14
N GLY A 157 1.11 2.91 -6.33
CA GLY A 157 2.32 3.66 -6.66
C GLY A 157 2.11 5.17 -6.70
N ASP A 158 3.17 5.94 -6.96
CA ASP A 158 3.14 7.39 -6.70
C ASP A 158 2.54 8.21 -7.85
N SER A 159 2.23 7.58 -9.00
CA SER A 159 1.73 8.29 -10.19
C SER A 159 0.20 8.48 -10.23
N VAL A 160 -0.54 8.04 -9.19
CA VAL A 160 -1.99 8.25 -9.07
C VAL A 160 -2.34 9.36 -8.08
N GLN A 161 -3.56 9.89 -8.14
CA GLN A 161 -4.03 10.89 -7.19
C GLN A 161 -4.67 10.23 -5.96
N TYR A 162 -4.37 10.77 -4.78
CA TYR A 162 -4.88 10.25 -3.51
C TYR A 162 -5.78 11.27 -2.81
N ALA A 163 -6.97 10.83 -2.40
CA ALA A 163 -7.97 11.66 -1.76
C ALA A 163 -8.19 11.21 -0.30
N SER A 164 -7.55 11.90 0.65
CA SER A 164 -7.74 11.68 2.09
C SER A 164 -9.17 12.01 2.50
N GLN A 165 -9.86 11.07 3.16
CA GLN A 165 -11.21 11.25 3.67
C GLN A 165 -11.25 11.25 5.20
N GLY A 166 -12.21 11.96 5.80
CA GLY A 166 -12.36 12.07 7.25
C GLY A 166 -12.95 10.83 7.91
N SER A 167 -13.69 10.01 7.17
CA SER A 167 -14.31 8.79 7.69
C SER A 167 -14.44 7.70 6.63
N ILE A 168 -14.64 6.46 7.07
CA ILE A 168 -14.94 5.32 6.17
C ILE A 168 -16.21 5.62 5.36
N SER A 169 -17.20 6.29 5.95
CA SER A 169 -18.40 6.73 5.25
C SER A 169 -18.11 7.57 4.01
N ASP A 170 -17.17 8.50 4.14
CA ASP A 170 -16.81 9.44 3.08
C ASP A 170 -16.03 8.73 1.96
N VAL A 171 -15.23 7.71 2.29
CA VAL A 171 -14.55 6.86 1.29
C VAL A 171 -15.58 6.13 0.42
N PHE A 172 -16.58 5.50 1.03
CA PHE A 172 -17.68 4.86 0.30
C PHE A 172 -18.44 5.87 -0.57
N GLU A 173 -18.78 7.04 -0.03
CA GLU A 173 -19.50 8.08 -0.77
C GLU A 173 -18.69 8.67 -1.94
N ALA A 174 -17.36 8.76 -1.80
CA ALA A 174 -16.48 9.21 -2.87
C ALA A 174 -16.51 8.22 -4.05
N VAL A 175 -16.52 6.91 -3.78
CA VAL A 175 -16.63 5.87 -4.79
C VAL A 175 -18.04 5.80 -5.39
N GLU A 176 -19.10 5.79 -4.57
CA GLU A 176 -20.49 5.71 -5.05
C GLU A 176 -20.90 6.87 -5.96
N ARG A 177 -20.32 8.06 -5.75
CA ARG A 177 -20.59 9.24 -6.56
C ARG A 177 -19.63 9.39 -7.75
N GLY A 178 -18.75 8.43 -7.98
CA GLY A 178 -17.76 8.49 -9.07
C GLY A 178 -16.69 9.58 -8.90
N ARG A 179 -16.56 10.19 -7.71
CA ARG A 179 -15.50 11.17 -7.41
C ARG A 179 -14.12 10.51 -7.36
N CYS A 180 -14.08 9.26 -6.92
CA CYS A 180 -12.88 8.44 -6.91
C CYS A 180 -13.20 7.09 -7.53
N GLN A 181 -12.31 6.56 -8.38
CA GLN A 181 -12.51 5.26 -9.03
C GLN A 181 -12.32 4.11 -8.04
N TYR A 182 -11.51 4.34 -7.00
CA TYR A 182 -11.23 3.33 -5.98
C TYR A 182 -11.29 3.95 -4.58
N GLY A 183 -11.62 3.11 -3.60
CA GLY A 183 -11.54 3.42 -2.18
C GLY A 183 -10.72 2.36 -1.44
N ILE A 184 -9.96 2.76 -0.44
CA ILE A 184 -9.21 1.86 0.46
C ILE A 184 -9.77 1.98 1.86
N VAL A 185 -10.32 0.88 2.36
CA VAL A 185 -10.96 0.81 3.67
C VAL A 185 -10.38 -0.35 4.49
N PRO A 186 -10.05 -0.13 5.77
CA PRO A 186 -9.63 -1.22 6.64
C PRO A 186 -10.81 -2.15 6.89
N PHE A 187 -10.57 -3.45 6.84
CA PHE A 187 -11.60 -4.47 6.99
C PHE A 187 -11.42 -5.29 8.27
N GLU A 188 -10.19 -5.70 8.57
CA GLU A 188 -9.88 -6.56 9.70
C GLU A 188 -8.44 -6.31 10.16
N ASN A 189 -8.21 -6.36 11.47
CA ASN A 189 -6.88 -6.39 12.05
C ASN A 189 -6.69 -7.71 12.81
N SER A 190 -5.49 -8.30 12.73
CA SER A 190 -5.22 -9.61 13.34
C SER A 190 -5.34 -9.63 14.87
N ILE A 191 -5.23 -8.48 15.54
CA ILE A 191 -5.34 -8.34 16.99
C ILE A 191 -6.72 -7.80 17.39
N ALA A 192 -7.18 -6.72 16.75
CA ALA A 192 -8.41 -6.02 17.14
C ALA A 192 -9.68 -6.58 16.49
N GLY A 193 -9.56 -7.47 15.49
CA GLY A 193 -10.68 -8.08 14.77
C GLY A 193 -11.28 -7.17 13.70
N SER A 194 -12.56 -7.40 13.39
CA SER A 194 -13.29 -6.75 12.30
C SER A 194 -13.49 -5.25 12.50
N VAL A 195 -13.31 -4.48 11.43
CA VAL A 195 -13.61 -3.04 11.40
C VAL A 195 -15.10 -2.82 11.13
N VAL A 196 -15.85 -2.72 12.22
CA VAL A 196 -17.32 -2.60 12.22
C VAL A 196 -17.87 -1.51 11.27
N PRO A 197 -17.33 -0.27 11.22
CA PRO A 197 -17.86 0.75 10.31
C PRO A 197 -17.81 0.37 8.82
N THR A 198 -16.81 -0.43 8.41
CA THR A 198 -16.69 -0.93 7.03
C THR A 198 -17.79 -1.94 6.72
N LEU A 199 -18.04 -2.90 7.63
CA LEU A 199 -19.13 -3.87 7.50
C LEU A 199 -20.50 -3.17 7.44
N ASP A 200 -20.75 -2.22 8.33
CA ASP A 200 -22.03 -1.50 8.40
C ASP A 200 -22.30 -0.68 7.12
N LYS A 201 -21.25 -0.22 6.42
CA LYS A 201 -21.39 0.47 5.12
C LYS A 201 -21.80 -0.47 3.99
N PHE A 202 -21.27 -1.69 3.93
CA PHE A 202 -21.63 -2.67 2.90
C PHE A 202 -23.11 -3.09 2.93
N VAL A 203 -23.77 -2.98 4.08
CA VAL A 203 -25.21 -3.26 4.21
C VAL A 203 -26.05 -2.35 3.30
N LYS A 204 -25.70 -1.06 3.22
CA LYS A 204 -26.48 -0.05 2.49
C LYS A 204 -25.88 0.33 1.13
N SER A 205 -24.57 0.12 0.97
CA SER A 205 -23.84 0.54 -0.21
C SER A 205 -24.01 -0.39 -1.40
N LYS A 206 -23.94 0.15 -2.62
CA LYS A 206 -23.86 -0.66 -3.85
C LYS A 206 -22.42 -1.01 -4.26
N VAL A 207 -21.45 -0.38 -3.61
CA VAL A 207 -20.02 -0.59 -3.82
C VAL A 207 -19.66 -2.05 -3.62
N LYS A 208 -18.72 -2.50 -4.46
CA LYS A 208 -18.19 -3.84 -4.53
C LYS A 208 -16.76 -3.89 -4.02
N ILE A 209 -16.39 -5.01 -3.41
CA ILE A 209 -14.98 -5.31 -3.12
C ILE A 209 -14.36 -5.86 -4.40
N ARG A 210 -13.25 -5.26 -4.82
CA ARG A 210 -12.51 -5.63 -6.02
C ARG A 210 -11.20 -6.33 -5.72
N ALA A 211 -10.56 -5.99 -4.60
CA ALA A 211 -9.30 -6.59 -4.18
C ALA A 211 -9.08 -6.40 -2.69
N GLU A 212 -8.02 -7.02 -2.20
CA GLU A 212 -7.59 -6.94 -0.81
C GLU A 212 -6.09 -6.68 -0.71
N ILE A 213 -5.68 -6.14 0.43
CA ILE A 213 -4.29 -5.84 0.74
C ILE A 213 -4.05 -6.27 2.19
N TYR A 214 -2.99 -7.04 2.42
CA TYR A 214 -2.49 -7.33 3.76
C TYR A 214 -1.28 -6.44 4.03
N LEU A 215 -1.39 -5.58 5.04
CA LEU A 215 -0.34 -4.66 5.44
C LEU A 215 0.15 -5.01 6.86
N PRO A 216 1.38 -5.52 7.00
CA PRO A 216 2.04 -5.62 8.30
C PRO A 216 2.11 -4.25 8.97
N VAL A 217 1.72 -4.19 10.24
CA VAL A 217 1.64 -2.97 11.04
C VAL A 217 2.92 -2.87 11.85
N HIS A 218 3.84 -2.05 11.36
CA HIS A 218 5.06 -1.70 12.07
C HIS A 218 4.96 -0.29 12.62
N HIS A 219 5.30 -0.14 13.90
CA HIS A 219 5.35 1.15 14.57
C HIS A 219 6.80 1.59 14.75
N SER A 220 7.06 2.86 14.54
CA SER A 220 8.37 3.50 14.71
C SER A 220 8.22 4.70 15.64
N LEU A 221 9.25 4.94 16.45
CA LEU A 221 9.38 6.17 17.22
C LEU A 221 10.06 7.23 16.35
N LEU A 222 9.32 8.29 16.01
CA LEU A 222 9.79 9.38 15.16
C LEU A 222 9.98 10.67 15.97
N SER A 223 11.07 11.41 15.75
CA SER A 223 11.30 12.73 16.37
C SER A 223 12.40 13.51 15.66
N ASN A 224 12.36 14.84 15.74
CA ASN A 224 13.49 15.73 15.39
C ASN A 224 14.40 16.05 16.59
N SER A 225 14.16 15.40 17.74
CA SER A 225 14.99 15.48 18.93
C SER A 225 15.67 14.14 19.16
N ASN A 226 16.88 14.14 19.74
CA ASN A 226 17.50 12.91 20.22
C ASN A 226 16.60 12.23 21.27
N THR A 227 16.65 10.89 21.35
CA THR A 227 15.84 10.09 22.26
C THR A 227 15.87 10.60 23.72
N ASP A 228 17.04 10.95 24.24
CA ASP A 228 17.21 11.46 25.61
C ASP A 228 16.57 12.83 25.86
N ALA A 229 16.32 13.59 24.79
CA ALA A 229 15.72 14.91 24.84
C ALA A 229 14.19 14.86 24.70
N VAL A 230 13.60 13.71 24.40
CA VAL A 230 12.14 13.55 24.28
C VAL A 230 11.49 13.72 25.66
N ARG A 231 10.35 14.41 25.70
CA ARG A 231 9.56 14.68 26.92
C ARG A 231 8.08 14.33 26.77
N ARG A 232 7.60 14.21 25.53
CA ARG A 232 6.24 13.76 25.21
C ARG A 232 6.25 12.80 24.04
N VAL A 233 5.41 11.78 24.11
CA VAL A 233 5.16 10.84 23.00
C VAL A 233 3.69 10.91 22.65
N TYR A 234 3.40 11.22 21.39
CA TYR A 234 2.05 11.30 20.84
C TYR A 234 1.74 10.02 20.05
N SER A 235 0.52 9.49 20.16
CA SER A 235 -0.01 8.51 19.20
C SER A 235 -1.49 8.21 19.45
N HIS A 236 -2.10 7.40 18.59
CA HIS A 236 -3.41 6.82 18.85
C HIS A 236 -3.34 5.86 20.07
N PRO A 237 -4.37 5.81 20.95
CA PRO A 237 -4.35 4.95 22.14
C PRO A 237 -4.01 3.49 21.87
N VAL A 238 -4.51 2.94 20.75
CA VAL A 238 -4.23 1.54 20.35
C VAL A 238 -2.75 1.35 20.00
N ALA A 239 -2.12 2.31 19.34
CA ALA A 239 -0.70 2.22 18.98
C ALA A 239 0.19 2.39 20.22
N LEU A 240 -0.16 3.29 21.15
CA LEU A 240 0.54 3.39 22.44
C LEU A 240 0.47 2.09 23.24
N ALA A 241 -0.69 1.44 23.25
CA ALA A 241 -0.89 0.17 23.93
C ALA A 241 -0.12 -0.99 23.26
N GLN A 242 0.10 -0.93 21.95
CA GLN A 242 0.86 -1.91 21.18
C GLN A 242 2.38 -1.73 21.29
N CYS A 243 2.89 -0.65 21.90
CA CYS A 243 4.32 -0.37 22.03
C CYS A 243 4.73 -0.21 23.51
N GLN A 244 3.95 -0.79 24.43
CA GLN A 244 4.07 -0.46 25.84
C GLN A 244 5.37 -0.99 26.44
N THR A 245 5.89 -2.14 25.97
CA THR A 245 7.15 -2.70 26.45
C THR A 245 8.31 -1.77 26.12
N PHE A 246 8.40 -1.33 24.87
CA PHE A 246 9.43 -0.41 24.41
C PHE A 246 9.36 0.94 25.14
N LEU A 247 8.16 1.52 25.24
CA LEU A 247 7.95 2.83 25.89
C LEU A 247 8.34 2.78 27.37
N ASN A 248 8.03 1.70 28.07
CA ASN A 248 8.39 1.54 29.49
C ASN A 248 9.89 1.28 29.71
N ASP A 249 10.59 0.64 28.77
CA ASP A 249 12.03 0.37 28.86
C ASP A 249 12.87 1.60 28.50
N LYS A 250 12.60 2.22 27.34
CA LYS A 250 13.44 3.31 26.80
C LYS A 250 13.00 4.71 27.20
N LEU A 251 11.71 4.92 27.43
CA LEU A 251 11.12 6.25 27.63
C LEU A 251 10.39 6.34 28.97
N LYS A 252 10.96 5.73 30.02
CA LYS A 252 10.35 5.67 31.34
C LYS A 252 10.10 7.06 31.92
N GLY A 253 8.85 7.32 32.32
CA GLY A 253 8.44 8.58 32.94
C GLY A 253 8.14 9.72 31.96
N ILE A 254 8.19 9.44 30.65
CA ILE A 254 7.78 10.39 29.60
C ILE A 254 6.26 10.42 29.50
N GLU A 255 5.70 11.61 29.26
CA GLU A 255 4.26 11.81 29.11
C GLU A 255 3.77 11.19 27.79
N LEU A 256 2.82 10.25 27.87
CA LEU A 256 2.15 9.66 26.72
C LEU A 256 0.84 10.41 26.46
N VAL A 257 0.72 11.06 25.31
CA VAL A 257 -0.42 11.91 24.96
C VAL A 257 -1.24 11.25 23.85
N PRO A 258 -2.51 10.89 24.10
CA PRO A 258 -3.36 10.28 23.09
C PRO A 258 -3.80 11.30 22.02
N CYS A 259 -3.80 10.86 20.76
CA CYS A 259 -4.27 11.60 19.58
C CYS A 259 -5.38 10.84 18.85
N SER A 260 -6.03 11.49 17.89
CA SER A 260 -7.08 10.86 17.07
C SER A 260 -6.52 9.85 16.05
N SER A 261 -5.25 9.99 15.65
CA SER A 261 -4.57 9.05 14.76
C SER A 261 -3.05 9.04 14.99
N THR A 262 -2.37 7.99 14.51
CA THR A 262 -0.90 7.88 14.52
C THR A 262 -0.24 8.97 13.67
N SER A 263 -0.85 9.34 12.55
CA SER A 263 -0.33 10.36 11.64
C SER A 263 -0.56 11.78 12.15
N GLU A 264 -1.66 12.04 12.86
CA GLU A 264 -1.83 13.30 13.59
C GLU A 264 -0.73 13.47 14.65
N ALA A 265 -0.38 12.40 15.35
CA ALA A 265 0.74 12.44 16.29
C ALA A 265 2.07 12.82 15.63
N ALA A 266 2.35 12.30 14.43
CA ALA A 266 3.53 12.72 13.66
C ALA A 266 3.50 14.20 13.28
N GLN A 267 2.33 14.74 12.87
CA GLN A 267 2.17 16.17 12.59
C GLN A 267 2.44 17.05 13.81
N ILE A 268 2.01 16.61 14.99
CA ILE A 268 2.25 17.32 16.26
C ILE A 268 3.75 17.26 16.60
N ALA A 269 4.35 16.07 16.55
CA ALA A 269 5.77 15.87 16.86
C ALA A 269 6.70 16.65 15.92
N ALA A 270 6.31 16.86 14.66
CA ALA A 270 7.07 17.69 13.71
C ALA A 270 7.09 19.18 14.08
N LYS A 271 6.07 19.67 14.80
CA LYS A 271 5.92 21.10 15.17
C LYS A 271 6.42 21.41 16.58
N GLU A 272 6.41 20.42 17.47
CA GLU A 272 6.76 20.59 18.88
C GLU A 272 8.19 20.12 19.17
N LYS A 273 8.97 20.94 19.88
CA LYS A 273 10.31 20.54 20.35
C LYS A 273 10.19 19.49 21.44
N HIS A 274 11.14 18.56 21.50
CA HIS A 274 11.16 17.48 22.51
C HIS A 274 9.94 16.55 22.44
N ALA A 275 9.22 16.54 21.32
CA ALA A 275 8.11 15.64 21.08
C ALA A 275 8.55 14.47 20.17
N ALA A 276 7.99 13.30 20.41
CA ALA A 276 8.09 12.15 19.53
C ALA A 276 6.69 11.62 19.19
N ALA A 277 6.61 10.84 18.11
CA ALA A 277 5.38 10.17 17.69
C ALA A 277 5.61 8.68 17.52
N VAL A 278 4.65 7.86 17.93
CA VAL A 278 4.57 6.44 17.54
C VAL A 278 3.66 6.32 16.32
N CYS A 279 4.21 5.97 15.17
CA CYS A 279 3.47 5.85 13.91
C CYS A 279 4.24 4.99 12.90
N ASN A 280 3.71 4.77 11.70
CA ASN A 280 4.46 4.04 10.67
C ASN A 280 5.64 4.88 10.15
N SER A 281 6.66 4.21 9.62
CA SER A 281 7.88 4.84 9.11
C SER A 281 7.64 5.81 7.95
N VAL A 282 6.55 5.62 7.18
CA VAL A 282 6.16 6.52 6.09
C VAL A 282 5.92 7.96 6.57
N CYS A 283 5.52 8.15 7.83
CA CYS A 283 5.38 9.48 8.41
C CYS A 283 6.71 10.25 8.53
N ALA A 284 7.86 9.57 8.56
CA ALA A 284 9.18 10.20 8.66
C ALA A 284 9.47 11.10 7.45
N GLU A 285 9.27 10.55 6.25
CA GLU A 285 9.47 11.28 5.00
C GLU A 285 8.42 12.39 4.81
N ILE A 286 7.14 12.08 5.06
CA ILE A 286 6.02 13.01 4.86
C ILE A 286 6.14 14.25 5.75
N TYR A 287 6.53 14.07 7.01
CA TYR A 287 6.54 15.14 8.01
C TYR A 287 7.93 15.66 8.36
N GLY A 288 8.99 15.15 7.70
CA GLY A 288 10.37 15.56 7.95
C GLY A 288 10.81 15.27 9.38
N LEU A 289 10.59 14.02 9.82
CA LEU A 289 10.99 13.50 11.14
C LEU A 289 12.07 12.42 10.97
N ASP A 290 12.99 12.31 11.93
CA ASP A 290 13.95 11.21 11.96
C ASP A 290 13.35 9.97 12.64
N ILE A 291 13.67 8.79 12.11
CA ILE A 291 13.35 7.51 12.75
C ILE A 291 14.38 7.26 13.86
N LEU A 292 13.95 7.39 15.12
CA LEU A 292 14.82 7.10 16.26
C LEU A 292 14.94 5.59 16.51
N HIS A 293 13.81 4.89 16.42
CA HIS A 293 13.72 3.44 16.58
C HIS A 293 12.63 2.91 15.64
N ALA A 294 12.96 1.89 14.86
CA ALA A 294 12.01 1.15 14.03
C ALA A 294 11.49 -0.09 14.77
N ASP A 295 10.34 -0.59 14.32
CA ASP A 295 9.73 -1.86 14.74
C ASP A 295 9.61 -2.02 16.26
N ILE A 296 9.01 -1.00 16.90
CA ILE A 296 8.87 -0.90 18.37
C ILE A 296 7.59 -1.51 18.93
N GLU A 297 6.77 -2.14 18.07
CA GLU A 297 5.59 -2.89 18.48
C GLU A 297 5.94 -4.13 19.32
N ASP A 298 5.07 -4.44 20.28
CA ASP A 298 5.18 -5.60 21.16
C ASP A 298 4.92 -6.93 20.40
N GLN A 299 4.16 -6.87 19.30
CA GLN A 299 3.80 -8.03 18.45
C GLN A 299 4.10 -7.73 16.98
N HIS A 300 5.09 -8.42 16.41
CA HIS A 300 5.57 -8.20 15.04
C HIS A 300 4.71 -8.84 13.94
N ASP A 301 3.78 -9.74 14.30
CA ASP A 301 2.86 -10.41 13.37
C ASP A 301 1.52 -9.66 13.20
N ASN A 302 1.42 -8.43 13.74
CA ASN A 302 0.25 -7.57 13.59
C ASN A 302 0.05 -7.20 12.11
N THR A 303 -1.09 -7.59 11.53
CA THR A 303 -1.42 -7.32 10.14
C THR A 303 -2.82 -6.75 10.04
N THR A 304 -2.96 -5.69 9.25
CA THR A 304 -4.26 -5.14 8.88
C THR A 304 -4.60 -5.51 7.45
N ARG A 305 -5.76 -6.10 7.27
CA ARG A 305 -6.38 -6.40 5.99
C ARG A 305 -7.26 -5.23 5.55
N PHE A 306 -6.99 -4.72 4.35
CA PHE A 306 -7.74 -3.66 3.70
C PHE A 306 -8.48 -4.20 2.49
N PHE A 307 -9.62 -3.60 2.17
CA PHE A 307 -10.29 -3.80 0.90
C PHE A 307 -10.07 -2.63 -0.03
N ILE A 308 -9.87 -2.96 -1.31
CA ILE A 308 -10.03 -2.05 -2.43
C ILE A 308 -11.47 -2.16 -2.90
N ILE A 309 -12.18 -1.04 -2.84
CA ILE A 309 -13.58 -0.94 -3.21
C ILE A 309 -13.75 -0.13 -4.50
N SER A 310 -14.69 -0.55 -5.35
CA SER A 310 -15.12 0.15 -6.56
C SER A 310 -16.60 -0.16 -6.83
N ASP A 311 -17.18 0.41 -7.88
CA ASP A 311 -18.54 0.12 -8.34
C ASP A 311 -18.68 -1.24 -9.04
N ALA A 312 -17.59 -1.83 -9.54
CA ALA A 312 -17.55 -3.19 -10.10
C ALA A 312 -16.44 -4.07 -9.47
N TRP A 313 -16.49 -5.38 -9.74
CA TRP A 313 -15.40 -6.33 -9.50
C TRP A 313 -14.83 -6.86 -10.82
N ASP A 314 -13.64 -7.47 -10.77
CA ASP A 314 -12.98 -8.04 -11.96
C ASP A 314 -13.50 -9.45 -12.27
N GLY A 315 -13.14 -9.98 -13.45
CA GLY A 315 -13.42 -11.37 -13.81
C GLY A 315 -12.54 -12.39 -13.06
N PRO A 316 -12.82 -13.70 -13.21
CA PRO A 316 -12.16 -14.77 -12.45
C PRO A 316 -10.64 -14.79 -12.62
N THR A 317 -9.92 -14.95 -11.52
CA THR A 317 -8.45 -15.10 -11.51
C THR A 317 -8.00 -16.55 -11.33
N GLY A 318 -8.93 -17.45 -10.98
CA GLY A 318 -8.68 -18.87 -10.79
C GLY A 318 -8.40 -19.26 -9.33
N ASN A 319 -8.07 -18.29 -8.49
CA ASN A 319 -8.05 -18.46 -7.04
C ASN A 319 -8.66 -17.21 -6.38
N ASP A 320 -9.99 -17.19 -6.30
CA ASP A 320 -10.77 -16.05 -5.87
C ASP A 320 -11.45 -16.33 -4.52
N LYS A 321 -11.71 -15.26 -3.78
CA LYS A 321 -12.62 -15.24 -2.63
C LYS A 321 -13.90 -14.50 -2.99
N ALA A 322 -14.96 -14.81 -2.27
CA ALA A 322 -16.23 -14.10 -2.35
C ALA A 322 -16.74 -13.76 -0.95
N LEU A 323 -17.07 -12.49 -0.72
CA LEU A 323 -17.75 -12.06 0.50
C LEU A 323 -19.24 -11.94 0.21
N LEU A 324 -20.04 -12.73 0.91
CA LEU A 324 -21.49 -12.70 0.86
C LEU A 324 -22.06 -12.05 2.11
N MET A 325 -23.24 -11.48 1.95
CA MET A 325 -24.05 -10.91 3.01
C MET A 325 -25.46 -11.49 2.90
N PHE A 326 -25.97 -12.05 3.99
CA PHE A 326 -27.34 -12.55 4.04
C PHE A 326 -28.02 -12.31 5.39
N THR A 327 -29.35 -12.34 5.39
CA THR A 327 -30.17 -12.22 6.59
C THR A 327 -30.98 -13.50 6.80
N VAL A 328 -31.16 -13.91 8.05
CA VAL A 328 -31.98 -15.09 8.39
C VAL A 328 -33.19 -14.67 9.22
N ASP A 329 -34.26 -15.47 9.17
CA ASP A 329 -35.42 -15.29 10.03
C ASP A 329 -35.15 -15.88 11.43
N HIS A 330 -34.85 -15.02 12.39
CA HIS A 330 -34.54 -15.40 13.78
C HIS A 330 -35.70 -16.05 14.53
N ARG A 331 -36.91 -16.11 13.95
CA ARG A 331 -38.04 -16.85 14.50
C ARG A 331 -37.94 -18.36 14.27
N LEU A 332 -37.12 -18.78 13.29
CA LEU A 332 -36.94 -20.18 12.93
C LEU A 332 -35.70 -20.76 13.65
N PRO A 333 -35.87 -21.76 14.54
CA PRO A 333 -34.75 -22.42 15.17
C PRO A 333 -33.81 -23.06 14.13
N GLY A 334 -32.51 -22.81 14.25
CA GLY A 334 -31.52 -23.40 13.34
C GLY A 334 -31.34 -22.68 12.00
N ALA A 335 -32.02 -21.56 11.73
CA ALA A 335 -31.97 -20.88 10.44
C ALA A 335 -30.54 -20.54 9.95
N LEU A 336 -29.65 -20.12 10.85
CA LEU A 336 -28.24 -19.90 10.51
C LEU A 336 -27.51 -21.22 10.18
N CYS A 337 -27.81 -22.31 10.89
CA CYS A 337 -27.23 -23.62 10.61
C CYS A 337 -27.64 -24.10 9.21
N ASP A 338 -28.90 -23.95 8.85
CA ASP A 338 -29.42 -24.33 7.54
C ASP A 338 -28.75 -23.51 6.42
N ALA A 339 -28.59 -22.20 6.61
CA ALA A 339 -27.85 -21.35 5.69
C ALA A 339 -26.37 -21.77 5.55
N LEU A 340 -25.69 -22.05 6.66
CA LEU A 340 -24.29 -22.48 6.64
C LEU A 340 -24.10 -23.87 6.02
N LYS A 341 -25.11 -24.75 6.15
CA LYS A 341 -25.11 -26.07 5.55
C LYS A 341 -25.05 -26.00 4.02
N VAL A 342 -25.65 -24.98 3.39
CA VAL A 342 -25.54 -24.77 1.93
C VAL A 342 -24.08 -24.73 1.50
N PHE A 343 -23.25 -23.91 2.13
CA PHE A 343 -21.82 -23.81 1.77
C PHE A 343 -21.11 -25.16 1.91
N LYS A 344 -21.43 -25.92 2.97
CA LYS A 344 -20.90 -27.27 3.18
C LYS A 344 -21.32 -28.25 2.08
N ASP A 345 -22.58 -28.23 1.68
CA ASP A 345 -23.12 -29.14 0.65
C ASP A 345 -22.48 -28.85 -0.73
N TYR A 346 -22.08 -27.60 -0.99
CA TYR A 346 -21.30 -27.19 -2.16
C TYR A 346 -19.78 -27.29 -1.97
N SER A 347 -19.30 -27.84 -0.84
CA SER A 347 -17.87 -27.99 -0.51
C SER A 347 -17.07 -26.67 -0.54
N LEU A 348 -17.71 -25.56 -0.15
CA LEU A 348 -17.07 -24.26 -0.06
C LEU A 348 -16.47 -24.04 1.33
N ASN A 349 -15.18 -23.71 1.37
CA ASN A 349 -14.50 -23.39 2.62
C ASN A 349 -14.81 -21.96 3.05
N LEU A 350 -15.28 -21.81 4.28
CA LEU A 350 -15.56 -20.50 4.88
C LEU A 350 -14.34 -20.00 5.65
N THR A 351 -13.83 -18.84 5.27
CA THR A 351 -12.64 -18.25 5.92
C THR A 351 -12.98 -17.21 6.97
N LYS A 352 -14.22 -16.68 6.97
CA LYS A 352 -14.68 -15.68 7.92
C LYS A 352 -16.20 -15.70 8.05
N ILE A 353 -16.69 -15.45 9.28
CA ILE A 353 -18.10 -15.17 9.55
C ILE A 353 -18.22 -14.06 10.59
N ASP A 354 -18.98 -13.02 10.27
CA ASP A 354 -19.32 -11.93 11.19
C ASP A 354 -20.83 -11.71 11.22
N SER A 355 -21.35 -11.30 12.38
CA SER A 355 -22.76 -10.91 12.53
C SER A 355 -22.86 -9.44 12.90
N ARG A 356 -23.81 -8.73 12.27
CA ARG A 356 -24.09 -7.32 12.49
C ARG A 356 -25.58 -7.10 12.67
N PRO A 357 -26.02 -6.20 13.56
CA PRO A 357 -27.40 -5.73 13.55
C PRO A 357 -27.72 -5.15 12.16
N SER A 358 -28.88 -5.49 11.58
CA SER A 358 -29.25 -5.05 10.24
C SER A 358 -29.41 -3.54 10.11
N LEU A 359 -29.68 -2.85 11.23
CA LEU A 359 -30.05 -1.43 11.31
C LEU A 359 -31.31 -1.04 10.49
N LEU A 360 -31.94 -1.99 9.78
CA LEU A 360 -33.18 -1.83 9.02
C LEU A 360 -34.38 -2.30 9.84
N ARG A 361 -34.21 -3.35 10.64
CA ARG A 361 -35.23 -3.88 11.56
C ARG A 361 -34.59 -4.22 12.91
N PRO A 362 -35.24 -3.88 14.04
CA PRO A 362 -34.79 -4.31 15.36
C PRO A 362 -34.63 -5.84 15.43
N TRP A 363 -33.55 -6.31 16.07
CA TRP A 363 -33.29 -7.74 16.32
C TRP A 363 -33.14 -8.62 15.07
N HIS A 364 -32.99 -8.03 13.89
CA HIS A 364 -32.55 -8.72 12.69
C HIS A 364 -31.05 -8.57 12.54
N TYR A 365 -30.38 -9.68 12.27
CA TYR A 365 -28.93 -9.72 12.02
C TYR A 365 -28.64 -10.00 10.56
N VAL A 366 -27.62 -9.32 10.08
CA VAL A 366 -26.94 -9.54 8.82
C VAL A 366 -25.69 -10.36 9.11
N PHE A 367 -25.49 -11.43 8.36
CA PHE A 367 -24.30 -12.26 8.41
C PHE A 367 -23.43 -11.96 7.20
N PHE A 368 -22.15 -11.70 7.45
CA PHE A 368 -21.12 -11.62 6.43
C PHE A 368 -20.35 -12.93 6.44
N VAL A 369 -20.25 -13.60 5.29
CA VAL A 369 -19.56 -14.88 5.15
C VAL A 369 -18.59 -14.79 3.99
N GLU A 370 -17.32 -15.06 4.25
CA GLU A 370 -16.29 -15.14 3.21
C GLU A 370 -16.04 -16.60 2.83
N CYS A 371 -16.06 -16.86 1.52
CA CYS A 371 -15.78 -18.16 0.92
C CYS A 371 -14.49 -18.08 0.11
N ALA A 372 -13.66 -19.12 0.18
CA ALA A 372 -12.46 -19.24 -0.65
C ALA A 372 -12.64 -20.21 -1.82
N GLY A 373 -11.87 -19.99 -2.89
CA GLY A 373 -11.82 -20.83 -4.08
C GLY A 373 -13.01 -20.65 -5.03
N ILE A 374 -13.73 -19.53 -4.96
CA ILE A 374 -14.92 -19.30 -5.76
C ILE A 374 -15.06 -17.84 -6.22
N HIS A 375 -15.42 -17.68 -7.49
CA HIS A 375 -15.72 -16.39 -8.08
C HIS A 375 -17.23 -16.07 -8.02
N GLY A 376 -17.56 -14.80 -7.84
CA GLY A 376 -18.94 -14.30 -7.76
C GLY A 376 -19.81 -14.65 -8.97
N ASP A 377 -19.24 -14.59 -10.17
CA ASP A 377 -19.95 -14.84 -11.44
C ASP A 377 -19.93 -16.33 -11.86
N SER A 378 -19.43 -17.22 -11.01
CA SER A 378 -19.42 -18.65 -11.31
C SER A 378 -20.84 -19.24 -11.25
N LYS A 379 -21.10 -20.25 -12.08
CA LYS A 379 -22.38 -21.00 -12.02
C LYS A 379 -22.62 -21.56 -10.61
N THR A 380 -21.58 -22.12 -9.98
CA THR A 380 -21.65 -22.65 -8.61
C THR A 380 -22.11 -21.58 -7.61
N MET A 381 -21.63 -20.34 -7.72
CA MET A 381 -22.06 -19.25 -6.84
C MET A 381 -23.52 -18.85 -7.09
N SER A 382 -23.97 -18.87 -8.35
CA SER A 382 -25.37 -18.68 -8.68
C SER A 382 -26.26 -19.76 -8.04
N ASP A 383 -25.83 -21.02 -8.07
CA ASP A 383 -26.57 -22.14 -7.47
C ASP A 383 -26.60 -22.02 -5.93
N VAL A 384 -25.47 -21.64 -5.31
CA VAL A 384 -25.35 -21.39 -3.86
C VAL A 384 -26.26 -20.25 -3.41
N THR A 385 -26.26 -19.12 -4.12
CA THR A 385 -27.10 -17.96 -3.77
C THR A 385 -28.59 -18.26 -3.93
N ALA A 386 -28.98 -19.04 -4.95
CA ALA A 386 -30.34 -19.51 -5.12
C ALA A 386 -30.78 -20.45 -3.98
N GLU A 387 -29.90 -21.36 -3.55
CA GLU A 387 -30.18 -22.28 -2.44
C GLU A 387 -30.27 -21.54 -1.09
N LEU A 388 -29.37 -20.58 -0.85
CA LEU A 388 -29.44 -19.70 0.33
C LEU A 388 -30.75 -18.92 0.38
N GLY A 389 -31.29 -18.49 -0.77
CA GLY A 389 -32.58 -17.79 -0.86
C GLY A 389 -33.78 -18.59 -0.37
N LYS A 390 -33.66 -19.91 -0.17
CA LYS A 390 -34.70 -20.73 0.46
C LYS A 390 -34.76 -20.58 1.98
N PHE A 391 -33.65 -20.18 2.60
CA PHE A 391 -33.48 -20.08 4.05
C PHE A 391 -33.26 -18.63 4.53
N CYS A 392 -32.77 -17.77 3.64
CA CYS A 392 -32.42 -16.39 3.92
C CYS A 392 -33.49 -15.43 3.36
N LEU A 393 -33.69 -14.29 4.03
CA LEU A 393 -34.62 -13.26 3.57
C LEU A 393 -34.01 -12.44 2.43
N ASP A 394 -32.72 -12.11 2.56
CA ASP A 394 -31.95 -11.40 1.56
C ASP A 394 -30.58 -12.07 1.43
N VAL A 395 -30.05 -12.15 0.20
CA VAL A 395 -28.71 -12.64 -0.11
C VAL A 395 -28.07 -11.69 -1.12
N LYS A 396 -26.83 -11.28 -0.85
CA LYS A 396 -26.07 -10.35 -1.69
C LYS A 396 -24.61 -10.74 -1.72
N ILE A 397 -24.02 -10.76 -2.91
CA ILE A 397 -22.56 -10.80 -3.07
C ILE A 397 -22.04 -9.37 -2.90
N VAL A 398 -21.24 -9.16 -1.85
CA VAL A 398 -20.61 -7.87 -1.52
C VAL A 398 -19.41 -7.63 -2.41
N GLY A 399 -18.64 -8.68 -2.70
CA GLY A 399 -17.57 -8.62 -3.69
C GLY A 399 -16.91 -9.96 -3.92
N THR A 400 -16.15 -10.04 -5.01
CA THR A 400 -15.30 -11.17 -5.35
C THR A 400 -13.96 -10.65 -5.84
N TYR A 401 -12.88 -11.32 -5.43
CA TYR A 401 -11.53 -10.80 -5.60
C TYR A 401 -10.49 -11.90 -5.48
N ALA A 402 -9.34 -11.72 -6.12
CA ALA A 402 -8.23 -12.65 -6.04
C ALA A 402 -7.78 -12.86 -4.58
N ASP A 403 -7.45 -14.11 -4.21
CA ASP A 403 -6.89 -14.41 -2.90
C ASP A 403 -5.43 -13.95 -2.83
N GLN A 404 -5.19 -12.97 -1.96
CA GLN A 404 -3.90 -12.37 -1.65
C GLN A 404 -3.47 -12.67 -0.22
N ARG A 405 -4.15 -13.59 0.48
CA ARG A 405 -3.73 -13.99 1.82
C ARG A 405 -2.29 -14.49 1.78
N PRO A 406 -1.37 -13.91 2.58
CA PRO A 406 -0.02 -14.44 2.69
C PRO A 406 -0.07 -15.90 3.10
N GLN A 407 0.73 -16.74 2.44
CA GLN A 407 0.87 -18.13 2.87
C GLN A 407 1.72 -18.14 4.14
N ASP A 408 1.32 -18.95 5.12
CA ASP A 408 2.13 -19.17 6.30
C ASP A 408 3.49 -19.72 5.85
N SER A 409 4.58 -19.02 6.17
CA SER A 409 5.92 -19.53 5.98
C SER A 409 6.13 -20.69 6.95
N ASN A 410 5.95 -21.92 6.45
CA ASN A 410 6.26 -23.17 7.17
C ASN A 410 7.72 -23.25 7.59
#